data_AF-A0AAN8IGH4-F1
#
_entry.id   AF-A0AAN8IGH4-F1
#
_cell.length_a   1.000
_cell.length_b   1.000
_cell.length_c   1.000
_cell.angle_alpha   90.00
_cell.angle_beta   90.00
_cell.angle_gamma   90.00
#
_symmetry.space_group_name_H-M   'P 1'
#
loop_
_entity.id
_entity.type
_entity.pdbx_description
1 polymer ?
#
loop_
_entity_poly.entity_id
_entity_poly.type
_entity_poly.pdbx_seq_one_letter_code
_entity_poly.pdbx_strand_id
1 'polypeptide(L)'
;MNRTLLHGIRVIELAGLAPVPHCGMVLADFGANVTVIEKPSRDGDLPVEQRMAERKTLKSLDLKSPQDIEKLRQLCRTSDVLLDPYRPGVLEQLDLDPVKLLEENKGLIVCRLTGYGQTGPLAQEAGHDINYVSITGLLPTTSGHSCPRPWPPVNLLADFAGGGLTAAFGIVAALLKREKNGGQGCIIDCSMAEGLSYLASFVRRYHDIEHLWTQPYAAFSGDCPIYRTYKTKDDKWLAVGALEPKFSRNLFHVLGIDKDISDVFADPATVAIEMEEAFRTKTREEWMELFAGKQACVTPVLDLDEAVQYGHNVARGNFTNEGNGSIPQPAPRMYTKEEFKKLKSKL
;
A
#
# COMPACT_ATOMS: atom_id res chain seq x y z
N MET A 1 17.93 0.46 -10.97
CA MET A 1 17.19 -0.71 -10.46
C MET A 1 17.08 -1.72 -11.58
N ASN A 2 17.36 -2.99 -11.30
CA ASN A 2 17.29 -4.04 -12.30
C ASN A 2 15.81 -4.32 -12.65
N ARG A 3 15.27 -3.63 -13.66
CA ARG A 3 13.87 -3.71 -14.12
C ARG A 3 13.61 -4.98 -14.94
N THR A 4 14.21 -6.10 -14.55
CA THR A 4 14.21 -7.34 -15.33
C THR A 4 13.66 -8.53 -14.55
N LEU A 5 13.14 -8.32 -13.32
CA LEU A 5 12.73 -9.43 -12.46
C LEU A 5 11.55 -10.21 -13.04
N LEU A 6 10.62 -9.49 -13.67
CA LEU A 6 9.46 -10.05 -14.36
C LEU A 6 9.61 -9.94 -15.89
N HIS A 7 10.84 -9.81 -16.39
CA HIS A 7 11.08 -9.75 -17.82
C HIS A 7 10.57 -11.02 -18.51
N GLY A 8 9.84 -10.83 -19.61
CA GLY A 8 9.21 -11.92 -20.36
C GLY A 8 7.81 -12.31 -19.87
N ILE A 9 7.37 -11.84 -18.71
CA ILE A 9 6.00 -12.05 -18.22
C ILE A 9 5.04 -11.12 -18.95
N ARG A 10 4.00 -11.68 -19.57
CA ARG A 10 2.93 -10.97 -20.28
C ARG A 10 1.65 -10.93 -19.46
N VAL A 11 1.18 -9.73 -19.16
CA VAL A 11 -0.01 -9.49 -18.34
C VAL A 11 -1.06 -8.78 -19.18
N ILE A 12 -2.27 -9.32 -19.18
CA ILE A 12 -3.46 -8.62 -19.66
C ILE A 12 -4.18 -8.05 -18.46
N GLU A 13 -4.39 -6.75 -18.47
CA GLU A 13 -5.13 -6.02 -17.44
C GLU A 13 -6.45 -5.55 -18.02
N LEU A 14 -7.58 -6.09 -17.56
CA LEU A 14 -8.87 -5.52 -17.91
C LEU A 14 -9.05 -4.21 -17.15
N ALA A 15 -9.45 -3.14 -17.85
CA ALA A 15 -9.59 -1.83 -17.25
C ALA A 15 -10.53 -1.87 -16.03
N GLY A 16 -10.01 -1.38 -14.91
CA GLY A 16 -10.68 -1.31 -13.62
C GLY A 16 -10.25 -0.06 -12.86
N LEU A 17 -10.62 0.01 -11.58
CA LEU A 17 -10.24 1.12 -10.70
C LEU A 17 -9.13 0.70 -9.73
N ALA A 18 -8.46 1.69 -9.16
CA ALA A 18 -7.48 1.66 -8.06
C ALA A 18 -6.71 0.33 -7.83
N PRO A 19 -7.26 -0.73 -7.19
CA PRO A 19 -6.54 -1.97 -6.91
C PRO A 19 -5.92 -2.66 -8.14
N VAL A 20 -6.66 -2.77 -9.26
CA VAL A 20 -6.17 -3.48 -10.46
C VAL A 20 -5.11 -2.67 -11.22
N PRO A 21 -5.32 -1.38 -11.51
CA PRO A 21 -4.27 -0.52 -12.05
C PRO A 21 -3.02 -0.49 -11.18
N HIS A 22 -3.16 -0.47 -9.85
CA HIS A 22 -2.01 -0.56 -8.94
C HIS A 22 -1.30 -1.91 -9.03
N CYS A 23 -2.02 -3.04 -9.05
CA CYS A 23 -1.42 -4.37 -9.24
C CYS A 23 -0.63 -4.44 -10.55
N GLY A 24 -1.23 -4.02 -11.67
CA GLY A 24 -0.54 -3.99 -12.96
C GLY A 24 0.65 -3.03 -12.97
N MET A 25 0.56 -1.89 -12.28
CA MET A 25 1.68 -0.94 -12.16
C MET A 25 2.85 -1.58 -11.41
N VAL A 26 2.60 -2.24 -10.28
CA VAL A 26 3.63 -2.98 -9.53
C VAL A 26 4.30 -4.02 -10.42
N LEU A 27 3.54 -4.82 -11.17
CA LEU A 27 4.10 -5.83 -12.08
C LEU A 27 4.94 -5.19 -13.20
N ALA A 28 4.46 -4.10 -13.82
CA ALA A 28 5.18 -3.36 -14.85
C ALA A 28 6.48 -2.75 -14.33
N ASP A 29 6.46 -2.18 -13.13
CA ASP A 29 7.60 -1.56 -12.46
C ASP A 29 8.75 -2.56 -12.20
N PHE A 30 8.41 -3.83 -12.00
CA PHE A 30 9.36 -4.93 -11.86
C PHE A 30 9.68 -5.66 -13.18
N GLY A 31 9.16 -5.18 -14.31
CA GLY A 31 9.60 -5.56 -15.67
C GLY A 31 8.62 -6.42 -16.47
N ALA A 32 7.40 -6.65 -15.99
CA ALA A 32 6.37 -7.35 -16.77
C ALA A 32 5.89 -6.47 -17.93
N ASN A 33 5.53 -7.09 -19.05
CA ASN A 33 4.83 -6.41 -20.14
C ASN A 33 3.33 -6.43 -19.88
N VAL A 34 2.77 -5.29 -19.46
CA VAL A 34 1.36 -5.15 -19.11
C VAL A 34 0.60 -4.45 -20.24
N THR A 35 -0.43 -5.11 -20.77
CA THR A 35 -1.36 -4.55 -21.74
C THR A 35 -2.72 -4.31 -21.08
N VAL A 36 -3.12 -3.05 -20.98
CA VAL A 36 -4.43 -2.65 -20.47
C VAL A 36 -5.45 -2.72 -21.59
N ILE A 37 -6.54 -3.44 -21.36
CA ILE A 37 -7.68 -3.54 -22.25
C ILE A 37 -8.75 -2.58 -21.77
N GLU A 38 -8.97 -1.51 -22.52
CA GLU A 38 -9.96 -0.48 -22.20
C GLU A 38 -11.01 -0.35 -23.29
N LYS A 39 -12.16 0.20 -22.90
CA LYS A 39 -13.21 0.51 -23.87
C LYS A 39 -12.74 1.63 -24.80
N PRO A 40 -13.17 1.63 -26.08
CA PRO A 40 -12.96 2.76 -26.98
C PRO A 40 -13.47 4.05 -26.34
N SER A 41 -12.56 4.99 -26.05
CA SER A 41 -12.97 6.29 -25.52
C SER A 41 -13.76 7.04 -26.57
N ARG A 42 -14.93 7.57 -26.19
CA ARG A 42 -15.78 8.37 -27.08
C ARG A 42 -15.40 9.86 -27.08
N ASP A 43 -14.74 10.31 -26.03
CA ASP A 43 -14.29 11.69 -25.84
C ASP A 43 -12.87 11.63 -25.28
N GLY A 44 -11.90 12.32 -25.88
CA GLY A 44 -10.45 12.19 -25.63
C GLY A 44 -9.94 12.49 -24.21
N ASP A 45 -10.80 12.46 -23.19
CA ASP A 45 -10.43 12.46 -21.78
C ASP A 45 -9.83 11.10 -21.40
N LEU A 46 -8.55 11.14 -21.03
CA LEU A 46 -7.83 10.01 -20.44
C LEU A 46 -8.34 9.83 -19.00
N PRO A 47 -8.91 8.68 -18.61
CA PRO A 47 -9.31 8.40 -17.23
C PRO A 47 -8.16 8.65 -16.24
N VAL A 48 -8.47 9.12 -15.03
CA VAL A 48 -7.50 9.43 -13.96
C VAL A 48 -6.57 8.24 -13.66
N GLU A 49 -7.09 7.02 -13.80
CA GLU A 49 -6.40 5.76 -13.57
C GLU A 49 -5.31 5.48 -14.63
N GLN A 50 -5.37 6.10 -15.81
CA GLN A 50 -4.31 5.98 -16.82
C GLN A 50 -2.98 6.63 -16.39
N ARG A 51 -2.97 7.45 -15.32
CA ARG A 51 -1.72 7.91 -14.71
C ARG A 51 -0.88 6.77 -14.14
N MET A 52 -1.49 5.63 -13.81
CA MET A 52 -0.77 4.40 -13.42
C MET A 52 -0.40 3.52 -14.64
N ALA A 53 -0.66 3.99 -15.87
CA ALA A 53 -0.43 3.25 -17.10
C ALA A 53 0.80 3.74 -17.90
N GLU A 54 1.59 4.69 -17.39
CA GLU A 54 2.75 5.26 -18.11
C GLU A 54 3.75 4.20 -18.60
N ARG A 55 3.85 3.07 -17.90
CA ARG A 55 4.73 1.93 -18.25
C ARG A 55 3.98 0.73 -18.84
N LYS A 56 2.72 0.91 -19.21
CA LYS A 56 1.84 -0.12 -19.75
C LYS A 56 1.47 0.21 -21.20
N THR A 57 1.06 -0.79 -21.94
CA THR A 57 0.50 -0.60 -23.29
C THR A 57 -1.01 -0.52 -23.20
N LEU A 58 -1.63 0.53 -23.75
CA LEU A 58 -3.09 0.61 -23.86
C LEU A 58 -3.55 -0.04 -25.17
N LYS A 59 -4.61 -0.85 -25.09
CA LYS A 59 -5.26 -1.45 -26.26
C LYS A 59 -6.77 -1.35 -26.10
N SER A 60 -7.42 -0.77 -27.11
CA SER A 60 -8.85 -0.57 -27.09
C SER A 60 -9.59 -1.78 -27.69
N LEU A 61 -10.51 -2.36 -26.91
CA LEU A 61 -11.39 -3.46 -27.34
C LEU A 61 -12.79 -3.23 -26.76
N ASP A 62 -13.83 -3.33 -27.58
CA ASP A 62 -15.21 -3.29 -27.11
C ASP A 62 -15.63 -4.69 -26.64
N LEU A 63 -15.63 -4.92 -25.32
CA LEU A 63 -16.02 -6.19 -24.73
C LEU A 63 -17.52 -6.52 -24.89
N LYS A 64 -18.30 -5.71 -25.60
CA LYS A 64 -19.65 -6.07 -26.08
C LYS A 64 -19.64 -6.70 -27.47
N SER A 65 -18.55 -6.57 -28.22
CA SER A 65 -18.38 -7.17 -29.55
C SER A 65 -17.82 -8.59 -29.42
N PRO A 66 -18.50 -9.62 -29.97
CA PRO A 66 -17.97 -10.98 -30.01
C PRO A 66 -16.61 -11.09 -30.69
N GLN A 67 -16.35 -10.25 -31.71
CA GLN A 67 -15.08 -10.23 -32.42
C GLN A 67 -13.94 -9.73 -31.52
N ASP A 68 -14.19 -8.72 -30.69
CA ASP A 68 -13.19 -8.19 -29.76
C ASP A 68 -13.00 -9.09 -28.54
N ILE A 69 -14.05 -9.79 -28.09
CA ILE A 69 -13.94 -10.88 -27.10
C ILE A 69 -13.01 -11.99 -27.63
N GLU A 70 -13.17 -12.45 -28.88
CA GLU A 70 -12.27 -13.46 -29.45
C GLU A 70 -10.83 -12.93 -29.57
N LYS A 71 -10.62 -11.65 -29.92
CA LYS A 71 -9.27 -11.05 -29.91
C LYS A 71 -8.65 -11.06 -28.51
N LEU A 72 -9.43 -10.75 -27.48
CA LEU A 72 -8.97 -10.81 -26.09
C LEU A 72 -8.63 -12.25 -25.69
N ARG A 73 -9.49 -13.22 -26.01
CA ARG A 73 -9.24 -14.65 -25.80
C ARG A 73 -7.95 -15.12 -26.48
N GLN A 74 -7.68 -14.66 -27.71
CA GLN A 74 -6.41 -14.92 -28.41
C GLN A 74 -5.20 -14.32 -27.69
N LEU A 75 -5.32 -13.13 -27.10
CA LEU A 75 -4.25 -12.57 -26.26
C LEU A 75 -4.02 -13.46 -25.03
N CYS A 76 -5.09 -13.90 -24.35
CA CYS A 76 -5.02 -14.79 -23.20
C CYS A 76 -4.33 -16.13 -23.53
N ARG A 77 -4.49 -16.68 -24.74
CA ARG A 77 -3.80 -17.91 -25.20
C ARG A 77 -2.28 -17.81 -25.13
N THR A 78 -1.74 -16.60 -25.19
CA THR A 78 -0.30 -16.36 -25.14
C THR A 78 0.13 -15.59 -23.90
N SER A 79 -0.77 -15.16 -23.03
CA SER A 79 -0.39 -14.37 -21.85
C SER A 79 -0.10 -15.24 -20.64
N ASP A 80 0.64 -14.70 -19.68
CA ASP A 80 0.94 -15.39 -18.42
C ASP A 80 -0.11 -15.08 -17.36
N VAL A 81 -0.65 -13.86 -17.38
CA VAL A 81 -1.58 -13.36 -16.36
C VAL A 81 -2.75 -12.62 -17.01
N LEU A 82 -3.96 -12.82 -16.48
CA LEU A 82 -5.13 -11.98 -16.71
C LEU A 82 -5.58 -11.37 -15.38
N LEU A 83 -5.70 -10.04 -15.31
CA LEU A 83 -6.29 -9.32 -14.18
C LEU A 83 -7.76 -9.01 -14.47
N ASP A 84 -8.66 -9.55 -13.65
CA ASP A 84 -10.11 -9.36 -13.72
C ASP A 84 -10.60 -8.49 -12.54
N PRO A 85 -11.00 -7.22 -12.79
CA PRO A 85 -11.56 -6.33 -11.76
C PRO A 85 -13.07 -6.50 -11.55
N TYR A 86 -13.74 -7.34 -12.34
CA TYR A 86 -15.20 -7.31 -12.40
C TYR A 86 -15.86 -8.06 -11.26
N ARG A 87 -17.14 -7.77 -11.04
CA ARG A 87 -17.95 -8.54 -10.08
C ARG A 87 -18.00 -10.01 -10.48
N PRO A 88 -18.12 -10.94 -9.52
CA PRO A 88 -18.22 -12.37 -9.81
C PRO A 88 -19.34 -12.66 -10.81
N GLY A 89 -19.04 -13.45 -11.85
CA GLY A 89 -19.97 -13.80 -12.92
C GLY A 89 -19.93 -12.88 -14.16
N VAL A 90 -19.35 -11.67 -14.07
CA VAL A 90 -19.30 -10.76 -15.23
C VAL A 90 -18.36 -11.30 -16.31
N LEU A 91 -17.19 -11.81 -15.93
CA LEU A 91 -16.23 -12.34 -16.90
C LEU A 91 -16.80 -13.56 -17.65
N GLU A 92 -17.56 -14.40 -16.95
CA GLU A 92 -18.29 -15.54 -17.51
C GLU A 92 -19.39 -15.08 -18.50
N GLN A 93 -20.13 -14.01 -18.18
CA GLN A 93 -21.12 -13.41 -19.07
C GLN A 93 -20.50 -12.83 -20.35
N LEU A 94 -19.21 -12.49 -20.33
CA LEU A 94 -18.44 -12.03 -21.48
C LEU A 94 -17.82 -13.18 -22.30
N ASP A 95 -18.17 -14.45 -22.01
CA ASP A 95 -17.57 -15.66 -22.59
C ASP A 95 -16.05 -15.77 -22.37
N LEU A 96 -15.58 -15.23 -21.24
CA LEU A 96 -14.18 -15.27 -20.79
C LEU A 96 -14.04 -16.07 -19.48
N ASP A 97 -14.84 -17.13 -19.34
CA ASP A 97 -14.82 -18.02 -18.18
C ASP A 97 -13.38 -18.47 -17.84
N PRO A 98 -12.89 -18.20 -16.60
CA PRO A 98 -11.53 -18.56 -16.20
C PRO A 98 -11.17 -20.04 -16.41
N VAL A 99 -12.11 -20.96 -16.19
CA VAL A 99 -11.89 -22.40 -16.37
C VAL A 99 -11.63 -22.71 -17.84
N LYS A 100 -12.46 -22.19 -18.75
CA LYS A 100 -12.28 -22.37 -20.20
C LYS A 100 -10.97 -21.73 -20.68
N LEU A 101 -10.64 -20.54 -20.17
CA LEU A 101 -9.37 -19.87 -20.51
C LEU A 101 -8.16 -20.72 -20.09
N LEU A 102 -8.21 -21.40 -18.95
CA LEU A 102 -7.15 -22.32 -18.50
C LEU A 102 -7.11 -23.62 -19.34
N GLU A 103 -8.23 -24.08 -19.90
CA GLU A 103 -8.23 -25.22 -20.84
C GLU A 103 -7.48 -24.88 -22.13
N GLU A 104 -7.62 -23.65 -22.62
CA GLU A 104 -6.92 -23.15 -23.81
C GLU A 104 -5.47 -22.75 -23.55
N ASN A 105 -5.19 -22.22 -22.36
CA ASN A 105 -3.85 -21.88 -21.90
C ASN A 105 -3.65 -22.41 -20.48
N LYS A 106 -3.14 -23.65 -20.39
CA LYS A 106 -2.87 -24.33 -19.12
C LYS A 106 -1.90 -23.60 -18.20
N GLY A 107 -1.10 -22.68 -18.74
CA GLY A 107 -0.15 -21.86 -17.99
C GLY A 107 -0.70 -20.51 -17.52
N LEU A 108 -1.93 -20.16 -17.89
CA LEU A 108 -2.54 -18.87 -17.56
C LEU A 108 -2.83 -18.76 -16.06
N ILE A 109 -2.50 -17.61 -15.49
CA ILE A 109 -2.94 -17.23 -14.14
C ILE A 109 -4.06 -16.19 -14.29
N VAL A 110 -5.26 -16.50 -13.79
CA VAL A 110 -6.37 -15.55 -13.77
C VAL A 110 -6.52 -15.00 -12.36
N CYS A 111 -6.18 -13.74 -12.14
CA CYS A 111 -6.35 -13.08 -10.85
C CYS A 111 -7.62 -12.24 -10.86
N ARG A 112 -8.61 -12.68 -10.07
CA ARG A 112 -9.88 -11.99 -9.88
C ARG A 112 -9.78 -11.12 -8.64
N LEU A 113 -9.69 -9.81 -8.83
CA LEU A 113 -9.45 -8.85 -7.76
C LEU A 113 -10.74 -8.09 -7.45
N THR A 114 -11.42 -8.49 -6.38
CA THR A 114 -12.72 -7.92 -5.97
C THR A 114 -12.69 -7.45 -4.52
N GLY A 115 -13.71 -6.70 -4.11
CA GLY A 115 -13.80 -6.22 -2.73
C GLY A 115 -14.04 -7.31 -1.69
N TYR A 116 -14.95 -8.23 -1.98
CA TYR A 116 -15.46 -9.23 -1.03
C TYR A 116 -15.11 -10.69 -1.40
N GLY A 117 -14.43 -10.93 -2.50
CA GLY A 117 -14.13 -12.28 -3.02
C GLY A 117 -15.17 -12.79 -4.03
N GLN A 118 -14.99 -14.02 -4.51
CA GLN A 118 -15.89 -14.62 -5.51
C GLN A 118 -17.17 -15.22 -4.92
N THR A 119 -17.22 -15.44 -3.61
CA THR A 119 -18.35 -16.12 -2.93
C THR A 119 -18.74 -15.42 -1.63
N GLY A 120 -19.85 -15.85 -1.03
CA GLY A 120 -20.38 -15.27 0.21
C GLY A 120 -21.48 -14.23 -0.02
N PRO A 121 -22.15 -13.79 1.06
CA PRO A 121 -23.36 -12.95 0.96
C PRO A 121 -23.09 -11.56 0.36
N LEU A 122 -21.85 -11.06 0.44
CA LEU A 122 -21.46 -9.75 -0.08
C LEU A 122 -20.83 -9.81 -1.48
N ALA A 123 -20.67 -11.00 -2.08
CA ALA A 123 -19.93 -11.16 -3.33
C ALA A 123 -20.48 -10.33 -4.51
N GLN A 124 -21.79 -10.07 -4.51
CA GLN A 124 -22.47 -9.27 -5.54
C GLN A 124 -22.69 -7.81 -5.14
N GLU A 125 -22.39 -7.46 -3.88
CA GLU A 125 -22.62 -6.13 -3.34
C GLU A 125 -21.59 -5.12 -3.86
N ALA A 126 -22.06 -3.88 -4.04
CA ALA A 126 -21.16 -2.77 -4.34
C ALA A 126 -20.37 -2.35 -3.09
N GLY A 127 -19.20 -1.77 -3.29
CA GLY A 127 -18.42 -1.18 -2.23
C GLY A 127 -17.23 -0.41 -2.78
N HIS A 128 -16.56 0.30 -1.89
CA HIS A 128 -15.26 0.93 -2.08
C HIS A 128 -14.38 0.60 -0.87
N ASP A 129 -13.11 1.01 -0.92
CA ASP A 129 -12.11 0.77 0.13
C ASP A 129 -12.68 0.78 1.55
N ILE A 130 -13.31 1.89 1.97
CA ILE A 130 -13.85 2.06 3.32
C ILE A 130 -14.85 0.96 3.72
N ASN A 131 -15.68 0.47 2.78
CA ASN A 131 -16.62 -0.62 3.06
C ASN A 131 -15.86 -1.92 3.35
N TYR A 132 -14.84 -2.23 2.55
CA TYR A 132 -14.01 -3.42 2.72
C TYR A 132 -13.21 -3.33 4.01
N VAL A 133 -12.61 -2.18 4.33
CA VAL A 133 -11.91 -1.93 5.60
C VAL A 133 -12.87 -2.09 6.78
N SER A 134 -14.10 -1.54 6.69
CA SER A 134 -15.03 -1.51 7.82
C SER A 134 -15.43 -2.90 8.34
N ILE A 135 -15.50 -3.91 7.46
CA ILE A 135 -15.91 -5.27 7.85
C ILE A 135 -14.75 -6.08 8.45
N THR A 136 -13.51 -5.59 8.39
CA THR A 136 -12.34 -6.26 8.99
C THR A 136 -12.19 -6.00 10.49
N GLY A 137 -12.88 -4.97 11.01
CA GLY A 137 -12.68 -4.46 12.37
C GLY A 137 -11.44 -3.57 12.54
N LEU A 138 -10.73 -3.24 11.46
CA LEU A 138 -9.49 -2.44 11.52
C LEU A 138 -9.70 -0.93 11.37
N LEU A 139 -10.84 -0.49 10.83
CA LEU A 139 -11.09 0.95 10.67
C LEU A 139 -10.98 1.74 11.99
N PRO A 140 -11.42 1.22 13.16
CA PRO A 140 -11.20 1.90 14.43
C PRO A 140 -9.72 2.00 14.84
N THR A 141 -8.83 1.14 14.31
CA THR A 141 -7.40 1.11 14.68
C THR A 141 -6.55 2.10 13.89
N THR A 142 -7.11 2.74 12.87
CA THR A 142 -6.42 3.75 12.04
C THR A 142 -6.58 5.17 12.58
N SER A 143 -7.44 5.34 13.58
CA SER A 143 -7.80 6.64 14.14
C SER A 143 -7.31 6.73 15.57
N GLY A 144 -6.95 7.95 16.01
CA GLY A 144 -6.66 8.19 17.41
C GLY A 144 -7.87 7.84 18.29
N HIS A 145 -7.64 7.33 19.50
CA HIS A 145 -8.70 6.96 20.43
C HIS A 145 -9.63 8.15 20.73
N SER A 146 -9.07 9.35 20.90
CA SER A 146 -9.82 10.59 21.12
C SER A 146 -10.54 11.14 19.87
N CYS A 147 -10.49 10.43 18.74
CA CYS A 147 -11.13 10.86 17.51
C CYS A 147 -12.66 10.62 17.55
N PRO A 148 -13.51 11.58 17.16
CA PRO A 148 -14.97 11.47 17.31
C PRO A 148 -15.63 10.40 16.41
N ARG A 149 -14.89 9.89 15.43
CA ARG A 149 -15.31 8.78 14.56
C ARG A 149 -14.07 8.11 13.96
N PRO A 150 -14.17 6.85 13.51
CA PRO A 150 -13.14 6.26 12.66
C PRO A 150 -12.97 7.05 11.35
N TRP A 151 -11.72 7.31 10.97
CA TRP A 151 -11.32 7.94 9.72
C TRP A 151 -10.65 6.93 8.78
N PRO A 152 -11.07 6.90 7.51
CA PRO A 152 -10.37 6.11 6.51
C PRO A 152 -8.98 6.72 6.25
N PRO A 153 -7.90 5.93 6.27
CA PRO A 153 -6.56 6.38 5.88
C PRO A 153 -6.46 6.48 4.35
N VAL A 154 -7.25 7.40 3.77
CA VAL A 154 -7.50 7.46 2.32
C VAL A 154 -8.05 6.10 1.85
N ASN A 155 -7.59 5.58 0.72
CA ASN A 155 -7.83 4.21 0.25
C ASN A 155 -6.54 3.36 0.26
N LEU A 156 -5.63 3.62 1.20
CA LEU A 156 -4.35 2.89 1.27
C LEU A 156 -4.49 1.44 1.72
N LEU A 157 -5.52 1.12 2.52
CA LEU A 157 -5.60 -0.15 3.21
C LEU A 157 -6.21 -1.27 2.36
N ALA A 158 -7.42 -1.11 1.82
CA ALA A 158 -8.06 -2.20 1.09
C ALA A 158 -7.70 -2.17 -0.40
N ASP A 159 -7.79 -1.01 -1.06
CA ASP A 159 -7.48 -0.92 -2.50
C ASP A 159 -6.02 -1.28 -2.78
N PHE A 160 -5.07 -0.76 -2.01
CA PHE A 160 -3.64 -0.92 -2.31
C PHE A 160 -2.96 -1.99 -1.47
N ALA A 161 -2.94 -1.88 -0.14
CA ALA A 161 -2.23 -2.85 0.69
C ALA A 161 -2.90 -4.23 0.64
N GLY A 162 -4.17 -4.32 0.98
CA GLY A 162 -4.96 -5.55 1.05
C GLY A 162 -5.44 -6.07 -0.30
N GLY A 163 -5.37 -5.27 -1.36
CA GLY A 163 -5.86 -5.58 -2.70
C GLY A 163 -4.74 -5.66 -3.74
N GLY A 164 -4.32 -4.51 -4.26
CA GLY A 164 -3.36 -4.47 -5.36
C GLY A 164 -2.01 -5.14 -5.06
N LEU A 165 -1.46 -4.93 -3.86
CA LEU A 165 -0.17 -5.50 -3.46
C LEU A 165 -0.27 -7.00 -3.11
N THR A 166 -1.34 -7.44 -2.43
CA THR A 166 -1.60 -8.87 -2.16
C THR A 166 -1.86 -9.63 -3.45
N ALA A 167 -2.58 -9.04 -4.41
CA ALA A 167 -2.78 -9.61 -5.76
C ALA A 167 -1.44 -9.78 -6.50
N ALA A 168 -0.60 -8.74 -6.52
CA ALA A 168 0.73 -8.82 -7.13
C ALA A 168 1.60 -9.91 -6.49
N PHE A 169 1.58 -10.00 -5.16
CA PHE A 169 2.27 -11.09 -4.44
C PHE A 169 1.71 -12.47 -4.82
N GLY A 170 0.39 -12.64 -4.85
CA GLY A 170 -0.26 -13.89 -5.25
C GLY A 170 0.11 -14.32 -6.67
N ILE A 171 0.16 -13.37 -7.61
CA ILE A 171 0.58 -13.60 -8.99
C ILE A 171 2.04 -14.05 -9.06
N VAL A 172 2.96 -13.36 -8.38
CA VAL A 172 4.37 -13.76 -8.36
C VAL A 172 4.55 -15.14 -7.72
N ALA A 173 3.81 -15.45 -6.65
CA ALA A 173 3.83 -16.76 -6.02
C ALA A 173 3.28 -17.85 -6.96
N ALA A 174 2.21 -17.57 -7.70
CA ALA A 174 1.63 -18.47 -8.69
C ALA A 174 2.61 -18.70 -9.87
N LEU A 175 3.27 -17.66 -10.37
CA LEU A 175 4.32 -17.76 -11.39
C LEU A 175 5.48 -18.64 -10.90
N LEU A 176 5.96 -18.44 -9.67
CA LEU A 176 7.01 -19.27 -9.10
C LEU A 176 6.58 -20.74 -8.93
N LYS A 177 5.33 -20.98 -8.54
CA LYS A 177 4.76 -22.34 -8.46
C LYS A 177 4.66 -22.97 -9.84
N ARG A 178 4.28 -22.19 -10.86
CA ARG A 178 4.16 -22.62 -12.26
C ARG A 178 5.47 -23.21 -12.80
N GLU A 179 6.61 -22.61 -12.45
CA GLU A 179 7.93 -23.13 -12.80
C GLU A 179 8.24 -24.50 -12.17
N LYS A 180 7.57 -24.84 -11.07
CA LYS A 180 7.82 -26.07 -10.30
C LYS A 180 6.78 -27.16 -10.49
N ASN A 181 5.62 -26.86 -11.07
CA ASN A 181 4.50 -27.80 -11.22
C ASN A 181 4.25 -28.24 -12.67
N GLY A 182 5.27 -28.13 -13.53
CA GLY A 182 5.15 -28.51 -14.94
C GLY A 182 4.41 -27.47 -15.79
N GLY A 183 4.43 -26.19 -15.40
CA GLY A 183 3.91 -25.09 -16.21
C GLY A 183 2.42 -24.81 -16.03
N GLN A 184 1.78 -25.35 -14.99
CA GLN A 184 0.34 -25.17 -14.75
C GLN A 184 0.05 -23.88 -13.98
N GLY A 185 -0.82 -23.05 -14.56
CA GLY A 185 -1.34 -21.83 -13.93
C GLY A 185 -2.45 -22.12 -12.91
N CYS A 186 -3.16 -21.08 -12.50
CA CYS A 186 -4.26 -21.19 -11.54
C CYS A 186 -5.19 -19.97 -11.58
N ILE A 187 -6.35 -20.11 -10.95
CA ILE A 187 -7.25 -19.00 -10.67
C ILE A 187 -6.94 -18.50 -9.25
N ILE A 188 -6.73 -17.21 -9.09
CA ILE A 188 -6.53 -16.53 -7.81
C ILE A 188 -7.81 -15.74 -7.52
N ASP A 189 -8.51 -16.10 -6.44
CA ASP A 189 -9.53 -15.24 -5.83
C ASP A 189 -8.83 -14.27 -4.86
N CYS A 190 -8.81 -12.99 -5.20
CA CYS A 190 -8.18 -11.96 -4.39
C CYS A 190 -9.25 -10.99 -3.87
N SER A 191 -9.65 -11.19 -2.63
CA SER A 191 -10.56 -10.32 -1.89
C SER A 191 -9.78 -9.22 -1.15
N MET A 192 -10.14 -7.95 -1.37
CA MET A 192 -9.52 -6.82 -0.65
C MET A 192 -9.79 -6.89 0.86
N ALA A 193 -10.99 -7.29 1.27
CA ALA A 193 -11.35 -7.43 2.68
C ALA A 193 -10.56 -8.57 3.37
N GLU A 194 -10.42 -9.72 2.71
CA GLU A 194 -9.64 -10.84 3.25
C GLU A 194 -8.14 -10.54 3.24
N GLY A 195 -7.63 -9.94 2.16
CA GLY A 195 -6.23 -9.56 2.04
C GLY A 195 -5.82 -8.55 3.11
N LEU A 196 -6.67 -7.56 3.40
CA LEU A 196 -6.44 -6.63 4.51
C LEU A 196 -6.52 -7.33 5.88
N SER A 197 -7.50 -8.22 6.08
CA SER A 197 -7.59 -9.02 7.32
C SER A 197 -6.35 -9.90 7.52
N TYR A 198 -5.81 -10.46 6.44
CA TYR A 198 -4.58 -11.24 6.45
C TYR A 198 -3.36 -10.37 6.80
N LEU A 199 -3.22 -9.18 6.22
CA LEU A 199 -2.16 -8.22 6.57
C LEU A 199 -2.20 -7.81 8.04
N ALA A 200 -3.41 -7.66 8.60
CA ALA A 200 -3.59 -7.35 10.01
C ALA A 200 -3.45 -8.55 10.95
N SER A 201 -2.87 -9.64 10.47
CA SER A 201 -2.51 -10.85 11.24
C SER A 201 -1.80 -10.55 12.56
N PHE A 202 -0.95 -9.52 12.61
CA PHE A 202 -0.27 -9.10 13.84
C PHE A 202 -1.27 -8.47 14.81
N VAL A 203 -2.01 -7.44 14.38
CA VAL A 203 -3.05 -6.78 15.19
C VAL A 203 -4.03 -7.79 15.75
N ARG A 204 -4.51 -8.71 14.91
CA ARG A 204 -5.49 -9.73 15.31
C ARG A 204 -4.94 -10.73 16.32
N ARG A 205 -3.68 -11.18 16.17
CA ARG A 205 -3.08 -12.18 17.07
C ARG A 205 -2.72 -11.63 18.43
N TYR A 206 -2.48 -10.33 18.52
CA TYR A 206 -1.99 -9.69 19.73
C TYR A 206 -2.99 -8.71 20.34
N HIS A 207 -4.24 -8.66 19.85
CA HIS A 207 -5.29 -7.71 20.25
C HIS A 207 -5.61 -7.69 21.76
N ASP A 208 -5.25 -8.75 22.48
CA ASP A 208 -5.44 -8.96 23.91
C ASP A 208 -4.33 -8.37 24.77
N ILE A 209 -3.20 -7.93 24.19
CA ILE A 209 -2.14 -7.24 24.93
C ILE A 209 -2.66 -5.89 25.43
N GLU A 210 -2.67 -5.75 26.76
CA GLU A 210 -3.03 -4.52 27.45
C GLU A 210 -2.10 -3.36 27.05
N HIS A 211 -2.64 -2.14 27.01
CA HIS A 211 -1.90 -0.91 26.68
C HIS A 211 -1.22 -0.88 25.30
N LEU A 212 -1.57 -1.77 24.37
CA LEU A 212 -0.97 -1.80 23.03
C LEU A 212 -1.86 -1.17 21.95
N TRP A 213 -3.18 -1.33 22.02
CA TRP A 213 -4.09 -1.05 20.90
C TRP A 213 -4.92 0.23 21.07
N THR A 214 -6.24 0.14 20.95
CA THR A 214 -7.16 1.28 20.84
C THR A 214 -7.65 1.83 22.17
N GLN A 215 -7.13 1.36 23.30
CA GLN A 215 -7.46 1.90 24.62
C GLN A 215 -6.82 3.29 24.83
N PRO A 216 -7.38 4.17 25.69
CA PRO A 216 -6.77 5.47 25.94
C PRO A 216 -5.28 5.35 26.30
N TYR A 217 -4.44 6.17 25.67
CA TYR A 217 -2.99 6.23 25.88
C TYR A 217 -2.19 4.93 25.61
N ALA A 218 -2.83 3.88 25.08
CA ALA A 218 -2.13 2.69 24.64
C ALA A 218 -1.18 3.00 23.47
N ALA A 219 -0.11 2.23 23.32
CA ALA A 219 1.02 2.54 22.42
C ALA A 219 0.59 2.86 20.97
N PHE A 220 -0.38 2.14 20.41
CA PHE A 220 -0.90 2.37 19.06
C PHE A 220 -2.31 2.98 19.04
N SER A 221 -2.73 3.59 20.15
CA SER A 221 -4.03 4.26 20.25
C SER A 221 -4.09 5.61 19.54
N GLY A 222 -2.93 6.17 19.17
CA GLY A 222 -2.80 7.55 18.68
C GLY A 222 -2.72 8.62 19.77
N ASP A 223 -2.97 8.26 21.04
CA ASP A 223 -2.96 9.21 22.16
C ASP A 223 -1.77 9.00 23.11
N CYS A 224 -0.97 7.95 22.93
CA CYS A 224 0.22 7.68 23.75
C CYS A 224 1.23 8.85 23.66
N PRO A 225 1.70 9.43 24.78
CA PRO A 225 2.59 10.59 24.75
C PRO A 225 3.89 10.35 23.96
N ILE A 226 4.41 9.13 24.00
CA ILE A 226 5.64 8.74 23.31
C ILE A 226 5.39 8.06 21.96
N TYR A 227 4.15 8.03 21.47
CA TYR A 227 3.77 7.54 20.14
C TYR A 227 2.57 8.32 19.57
N ARG A 228 2.80 9.58 19.19
CA ARG A 228 1.78 10.47 18.59
C ARG A 228 2.43 11.69 17.92
N THR A 229 1.61 12.56 17.34
CA THR A 229 2.05 13.82 16.73
C THR A 229 1.90 15.02 17.65
N TYR A 230 2.83 15.98 17.56
CA TYR A 230 2.88 17.20 18.37
C TYR A 230 2.93 18.45 17.51
N LYS A 231 2.12 19.45 17.85
CA LYS A 231 2.11 20.74 17.15
C LYS A 231 3.19 21.64 17.71
N THR A 232 3.89 22.33 16.82
CA THR A 232 5.04 23.19 17.13
C THR A 232 4.66 24.68 17.12
N LYS A 233 5.62 25.56 17.40
CA LYS A 233 5.42 27.03 17.44
C LYS A 233 4.94 27.63 16.13
N ASP A 234 5.40 27.08 14.99
CA ASP A 234 5.03 27.50 13.63
C ASP A 234 3.81 26.74 13.09
N ASP A 235 3.00 26.15 13.98
CA ASP A 235 1.80 25.39 13.67
C ASP A 235 1.98 24.17 12.75
N LYS A 236 3.23 23.75 12.53
CA LYS A 236 3.59 22.48 11.88
C LYS A 236 3.65 21.34 12.90
N TRP A 237 3.80 20.11 12.42
CA TRP A 237 3.75 18.90 13.25
C TRP A 237 5.06 18.12 13.25
N LEU A 238 5.39 17.53 14.40
CA LEU A 238 6.41 16.49 14.56
C LEU A 238 5.72 15.18 14.93
N ALA A 239 6.26 14.05 14.47
CA ALA A 239 5.86 12.73 14.91
C ALA A 239 6.87 12.22 15.95
N VAL A 240 6.37 11.65 17.04
CA VAL A 240 7.14 10.99 18.09
C VAL A 240 6.79 9.50 18.06
N GLY A 241 7.81 8.63 18.08
CA GLY A 241 7.66 7.18 18.15
C GLY A 241 8.71 6.52 19.05
N ALA A 242 8.88 7.03 20.27
CA ALA A 242 9.94 6.68 21.20
C ALA A 242 9.51 5.62 22.23
N LEU A 243 9.00 4.48 21.76
CA LEU A 243 8.43 3.42 22.62
C LEU A 243 9.47 2.74 23.52
N GLU A 244 10.72 2.59 23.07
CA GLU A 244 11.75 1.92 23.85
C GLU A 244 12.35 2.84 24.93
N PRO A 245 12.65 2.32 26.15
CA PRO A 245 13.12 3.12 27.28
C PRO A 245 14.34 4.01 26.99
N LYS A 246 15.26 3.56 26.12
CA LYS A 246 16.44 4.35 25.75
C LYS A 246 16.07 5.58 24.91
N PHE A 247 15.09 5.47 24.03
CA PHE A 247 14.70 6.54 23.12
C PHE A 247 13.78 7.54 23.81
N SER A 248 12.88 7.08 24.69
CA SER A 248 12.05 7.96 25.51
C SER A 248 12.89 8.81 26.48
N ARG A 249 13.94 8.24 27.09
CA ARG A 249 14.90 9.03 27.90
C ARG A 249 15.59 10.13 27.09
N ASN A 250 16.04 9.82 25.87
CA ASN A 250 16.65 10.83 25.00
C ASN A 250 15.66 11.92 24.60
N LEU A 251 14.40 11.54 24.34
CA LEU A 251 13.31 12.46 24.05
C LEU A 251 13.08 13.43 25.22
N PHE A 252 12.87 12.92 26.43
CA PHE A 252 12.65 13.76 27.62
C PHE A 252 13.85 14.67 27.92
N HIS A 253 15.08 14.14 27.78
CA HIS A 253 16.29 14.94 27.96
C HIS A 253 16.37 16.14 27.00
N VAL A 254 16.06 15.94 25.70
CA VAL A 254 16.06 17.04 24.72
C VAL A 254 14.92 18.03 24.97
N LEU A 255 13.77 17.55 25.44
CA LEU A 255 12.64 18.40 25.81
C LEU A 255 12.85 19.17 27.13
N GLY A 256 13.82 18.76 27.95
CA GLY A 256 14.04 19.33 29.29
C GLY A 256 12.96 18.92 30.30
N ILE A 257 12.35 17.75 30.11
CA ILE A 257 11.32 17.19 30.98
C ILE A 257 11.97 16.15 31.90
N ASP A 258 11.76 16.25 33.20
CA ASP A 258 12.26 15.30 34.20
C ASP A 258 11.26 14.15 34.39
N LYS A 259 11.18 13.27 33.39
CA LYS A 259 10.31 12.09 33.36
C LYS A 259 10.98 10.90 32.71
N ASP A 260 10.42 9.71 32.95
CA ASP A 260 10.76 8.49 32.25
C ASP A 260 9.54 7.70 31.79
N ILE A 261 9.78 6.49 31.28
CA ILE A 261 8.72 5.65 30.72
C ILE A 261 7.71 5.19 31.79
N SER A 262 8.10 5.09 33.06
CA SER A 262 7.19 4.73 34.15
C SER A 262 6.17 5.83 34.41
N ASP A 263 6.53 7.11 34.25
CA ASP A 263 5.60 8.23 34.33
C ASP A 263 4.56 8.18 33.19
N VAL A 264 4.96 7.74 32.00
CA VAL A 264 4.05 7.54 30.87
C VAL A 264 2.98 6.50 31.20
N PHE A 265 3.33 5.44 31.93
CA PHE A 265 2.36 4.43 32.36
C PHE A 265 1.52 4.87 33.56
N ALA A 266 2.11 5.63 34.49
CA ALA A 266 1.46 6.06 35.71
C ALA A 266 0.46 7.21 35.49
N ASP A 267 0.83 8.21 34.70
CA ASP A 267 0.02 9.39 34.42
C ASP A 267 0.26 9.93 32.99
N PRO A 268 -0.17 9.18 31.96
CA PRO A 268 0.06 9.56 30.56
C PRO A 268 -0.56 10.91 30.19
N ALA A 269 -1.65 11.31 30.85
CA ALA A 269 -2.34 12.57 30.56
C ALA A 269 -1.46 13.78 30.91
N THR A 270 -0.84 13.79 32.09
CA THR A 270 0.07 14.86 32.50
C THR A 270 1.33 14.88 31.64
N VAL A 271 1.89 13.70 31.28
CA VAL A 271 3.03 13.63 30.35
C VAL A 271 2.66 14.22 28.98
N ALA A 272 1.47 13.90 28.46
CA ALA A 272 0.97 14.43 27.21
C ALA A 272 0.93 15.96 27.20
N ILE A 273 0.37 16.57 28.24
CA ILE A 273 0.26 18.03 28.38
C ILE A 273 1.64 18.69 28.41
N GLU A 274 2.56 18.20 29.25
CA GLU A 274 3.91 18.76 29.34
C GLU A 274 4.68 18.65 28.02
N MET A 275 4.53 17.53 27.31
CA MET A 275 5.14 17.38 25.99
C MET A 275 4.52 18.34 24.97
N GLU A 276 3.19 18.54 24.99
CA GLU A 276 2.52 19.52 24.14
C GLU A 276 3.04 20.94 24.40
N GLU A 277 3.15 21.34 25.65
CA GLU A 277 3.71 22.63 26.05
C GLU A 277 5.17 22.78 25.59
N ALA A 278 6.00 21.75 25.82
CA ALA A 278 7.40 21.76 25.40
C ALA A 278 7.52 21.93 23.88
N PHE A 279 6.85 21.10 23.07
CA PHE A 279 6.93 21.17 21.62
C PHE A 279 6.44 22.51 21.04
N ARG A 280 5.54 23.22 21.72
CA ARG A 280 5.06 24.56 21.33
C ARG A 280 6.09 25.68 21.48
N THR A 281 7.21 25.44 22.18
CA THR A 281 8.20 26.50 22.45
C THR A 281 9.13 26.82 21.27
N LYS A 282 9.24 25.91 20.29
CA LYS A 282 10.14 26.03 19.14
C LYS A 282 9.46 25.63 17.84
N THR A 283 10.00 26.09 16.72
CA THR A 283 9.54 25.70 15.38
C THR A 283 9.88 24.24 15.08
N ARG A 284 9.21 23.65 14.08
CA ARG A 284 9.55 22.29 13.60
C ARG A 284 11.03 22.15 13.24
N GLU A 285 11.62 23.16 12.60
CA GLU A 285 13.03 23.14 12.16
C GLU A 285 14.00 23.22 13.34
N GLU A 286 13.77 24.13 14.29
CA GLU A 286 14.57 24.24 15.52
C GLU A 286 14.57 22.91 16.31
N TRP A 287 13.43 22.23 16.38
CA TRP A 287 13.36 20.90 16.99
C TRP A 287 14.15 19.85 16.23
N MET A 288 14.05 19.84 14.89
CA MET A 288 14.81 18.88 14.08
C MET A 288 16.33 19.04 14.26
N GLU A 289 16.82 20.27 14.43
CA GLU A 289 18.23 20.52 14.76
C GLU A 289 18.60 19.95 16.14
N LEU A 290 17.75 20.17 17.16
CA LEU A 290 18.00 19.68 18.52
C LEU A 290 17.96 18.15 18.63
N PHE A 291 17.05 17.49 17.90
CA PHE A 291 16.92 16.04 17.87
C PHE A 291 17.94 15.35 16.95
N ALA A 292 18.67 16.09 16.11
CA ALA A 292 19.65 15.54 15.19
C ALA A 292 20.70 14.69 15.92
N GLY A 293 20.82 13.43 15.52
CA GLY A 293 21.79 12.47 16.10
C GLY A 293 21.47 12.00 17.53
N LYS A 294 20.36 12.44 18.14
CA LYS A 294 20.03 12.10 19.53
C LYS A 294 19.34 10.75 19.71
N GLN A 295 18.92 10.10 18.63
CA GLN A 295 18.18 8.83 18.68
C GLN A 295 16.95 8.93 19.61
N ALA A 296 16.08 9.91 19.34
CA ALA A 296 14.87 10.17 20.14
C ALA A 296 13.56 9.79 19.40
N CYS A 297 13.66 9.17 18.21
CA CYS A 297 12.52 8.80 17.37
C CYS A 297 11.55 9.98 17.09
N VAL A 298 12.11 11.14 16.76
CA VAL A 298 11.35 12.33 16.36
C VAL A 298 11.62 12.66 14.89
N THR A 299 10.57 12.86 14.11
CA THR A 299 10.64 13.20 12.68
C THR A 299 9.65 14.30 12.33
N PRO A 300 9.87 15.08 11.25
CA PRO A 300 8.88 16.03 10.79
C PRO A 300 7.69 15.29 10.14
N VAL A 301 6.48 15.79 10.40
CA VAL A 301 5.31 15.43 9.58
C VAL A 301 5.34 16.35 8.36
N LEU A 302 5.53 15.76 7.19
CA LEU A 302 5.70 16.46 5.92
C LEU A 302 4.43 16.34 5.08
N ASP A 303 4.10 17.38 4.32
CA ASP A 303 3.17 17.25 3.21
C ASP A 303 3.82 16.56 1.99
N LEU A 304 3.05 16.38 0.90
CA LEU A 304 3.51 15.69 -0.31
C LEU A 304 4.69 16.40 -0.99
N ASP A 305 4.70 17.73 -1.01
CA ASP A 305 5.74 18.52 -1.68
C ASP A 305 7.01 18.57 -0.83
N GLU A 306 6.86 18.76 0.48
CA GLU A 306 7.95 18.72 1.46
C GLU A 306 8.63 17.34 1.46
N ALA A 307 7.87 16.23 1.32
CA ALA A 307 8.41 14.88 1.28
C ALA A 307 9.38 14.66 0.11
N VAL A 308 9.13 15.26 -1.05
CA VAL A 308 10.01 15.13 -2.24
C VAL A 308 11.35 15.82 -1.99
N GLN A 309 11.34 16.94 -1.27
CA GLN A 309 12.53 17.77 -1.02
C GLN A 309 13.29 17.35 0.24
N TYR A 310 12.70 16.50 1.09
CA TYR A 310 13.34 16.09 2.34
C TYR A 310 14.69 15.40 2.11
N GLY A 311 15.74 15.84 2.81
CA GLY A 311 17.12 15.45 2.56
C GLY A 311 17.35 13.92 2.51
N HIS A 312 16.68 13.14 3.35
CA HIS A 312 16.76 11.68 3.31
C HIS A 312 16.15 11.10 2.02
N ASN A 313 14.98 11.60 1.62
CA ASN A 313 14.28 11.16 0.42
C ASN A 313 15.04 11.55 -0.85
N VAL A 314 15.63 12.75 -0.89
CA VAL A 314 16.53 13.21 -1.96
C VAL A 314 17.77 12.35 -2.03
N ALA A 315 18.48 12.15 -0.92
CA ALA A 315 19.72 11.36 -0.87
C ALA A 315 19.51 9.90 -1.30
N ARG A 316 18.31 9.36 -1.05
CA ARG A 316 17.93 8.03 -1.52
C ARG A 316 17.35 8.04 -2.92
N GLY A 317 16.98 9.17 -3.51
CA GLY A 317 16.21 9.21 -4.76
C GLY A 317 14.90 8.44 -4.61
N ASN A 318 14.15 8.73 -3.54
CA ASN A 318 12.88 8.05 -3.26
C ASN A 318 11.78 8.42 -4.26
N PHE A 319 11.88 9.62 -4.84
CA PHE A 319 10.96 10.12 -5.83
C PHE A 319 11.69 10.48 -7.13
N THR A 320 10.97 10.46 -8.24
CA THR A 320 11.43 10.93 -9.55
C THR A 320 10.38 11.74 -10.26
N ASN A 321 10.83 12.66 -11.10
CA ASN A 321 9.94 13.44 -11.95
C ASN A 321 9.40 12.55 -13.08
N GLU A 322 8.08 12.44 -13.17
CA GLU A 322 7.37 11.78 -14.27
C GLU A 322 6.13 12.63 -14.61
N GLY A 323 5.97 12.99 -15.89
CA GLY A 323 4.95 13.94 -16.33
C GLY A 323 5.04 15.30 -15.63
N ASN A 324 3.93 15.75 -15.05
CA ASN A 324 3.79 17.05 -14.36
C ASN A 324 4.02 16.96 -12.84
N GLY A 325 4.55 15.85 -12.31
CA GLY A 325 4.69 15.63 -10.88
C GLY A 325 5.91 14.80 -10.49
N SER A 326 6.01 14.56 -9.19
CA SER A 326 7.02 13.70 -8.59
C SER A 326 6.34 12.45 -8.04
N ILE A 327 6.76 11.28 -8.50
CA ILE A 327 6.17 10.00 -8.09
C ILE A 327 7.21 9.15 -7.34
N PRO A 328 6.78 8.28 -6.40
CA PRO A 328 7.69 7.38 -5.71
C PRO A 328 8.32 6.38 -6.68
N GLN A 329 9.59 6.04 -6.43
CA GLN A 329 10.27 4.95 -7.12
C GLN A 329 9.77 3.58 -6.63
N PRO A 330 9.82 2.53 -7.48
CA PRO A 330 9.43 1.18 -7.08
C PRO A 330 10.17 0.69 -5.84
N ALA A 331 9.45 0.00 -4.95
CA ALA A 331 9.97 -0.61 -3.73
C ALA A 331 9.44 -2.05 -3.57
N PRO A 332 10.24 -3.00 -3.04
CA PRO A 332 11.60 -2.83 -2.53
C PRO A 332 12.66 -2.64 -3.64
N ARG A 333 13.80 -2.05 -3.28
CA ARG A 333 14.95 -1.93 -4.18
C ARG A 333 15.75 -3.22 -4.22
N MET A 334 16.02 -3.70 -5.43
CA MET A 334 16.89 -4.86 -5.63
C MET A 334 18.31 -4.42 -5.97
N TYR A 335 19.28 -5.08 -5.35
CA TYR A 335 20.69 -4.91 -5.62
C TYR A 335 21.32 -6.27 -5.92
N THR A 336 22.12 -6.34 -6.97
CA THR A 336 23.11 -7.41 -7.13
C THR A 336 24.15 -7.32 -6.02
N LYS A 337 24.92 -8.40 -5.84
CA LYS A 337 26.04 -8.44 -4.88
C LYS A 337 27.00 -7.25 -5.07
N GLU A 338 27.36 -6.94 -6.32
CA GLU A 338 28.31 -5.86 -6.62
C GLU A 338 27.69 -4.46 -6.43
N GLU A 339 26.41 -4.27 -6.79
CA GLU A 339 25.71 -3.02 -6.48
C GLU A 339 25.60 -2.79 -4.97
N PHE A 340 25.32 -3.84 -4.20
CA PHE A 340 25.20 -3.74 -2.75
C PHE A 340 26.55 -3.47 -2.07
N LYS A 341 27.67 -4.01 -2.58
CA LYS A 341 29.01 -3.64 -2.11
C LYS A 341 29.28 -2.15 -2.28
N LYS A 342 28.91 -1.58 -3.43
CA LYS A 342 29.03 -0.13 -3.67
C LYS A 342 28.16 0.66 -2.69
N LEU A 343 26.96 0.20 -2.38
CA LEU A 343 26.10 0.83 -1.37
C LEU A 343 26.74 0.79 0.02
N LYS A 344 27.31 -0.35 0.43
CA LYS A 344 27.97 -0.53 1.72
C LYS A 344 29.14 0.43 1.92
N SER A 345 29.84 0.83 0.85
CA SER A 345 30.93 1.81 0.94
C SER A 345 30.47 3.23 1.34
N LYS A 346 29.15 3.48 1.36
CA LYS A 346 28.54 4.74 1.80
C LYS A 346 27.98 4.71 3.23
N LEU A 347 28.04 3.55 3.89
CA LEU A 347 27.70 3.35 5.30
C LEU A 347 28.95 3.55 6.14
#